data_AF-X1HAK7-F1
#
_entry.id   AF-X1HAK7-F1
#
_cell.length_a   1.000
_cell.length_b   1.000
_cell.length_c   1.000
_cell.angle_alpha   90.00
_cell.angle_beta   90.00
_cell.angle_gamma   90.00
#
_symmetry.space_group_name_H-M   'P 1'
#
loop_
_entity.id
_entity.type
_entity.pdbx_description
1 polymer ?
#
loop_
_entity_poly.entity_id
_entity_poly.type
_entity_poly.pdbx_seq_one_letter_code
_entity_poly.pdbx_strand_id
1 'polypeptide(L)' 'HYECKVVHKNDVLPPELASDIPPAFYPQGDYHRIFYGEIMRVCASRAIRKHE' A
#
# COMPACT_ATOMS: atom_id res chain seq x y z
N HIS A 1 5.87 10.60 -11.16
CA HIS A 1 4.56 10.45 -10.48
C HIS A 1 3.78 9.33 -11.14
N TYR A 2 3.08 8.54 -10.35
CA TYR A 2 2.16 7.52 -10.83
C TYR A 2 0.74 7.95 -10.51
N GLU A 3 -0.17 7.81 -11.46
CA GLU A 3 -1.60 7.87 -11.20
C GLU A 3 -2.11 6.42 -11.17
N CYS A 4 -2.72 6.02 -10.05
CA CYS A 4 -3.17 4.65 -9.84
C CYS A 4 -4.65 4.62 -9.47
N LYS A 5 -5.39 3.66 -10.03
CA LYS A 5 -6.77 3.35 -9.64
C LYS A 5 -6.75 2.21 -8.64
N VAL A 6 -7.41 2.37 -7.50
CA VAL A 6 -7.59 1.26 -6.54
C VAL A 6 -8.52 0.22 -7.17
N VAL A 7 -8.04 -1.01 -7.29
CA VAL A 7 -8.80 -2.15 -7.81
C VAL A 7 -9.22 -3.14 -6.72
N HIS A 8 -8.50 -3.16 -5.60
CA HIS A 8 -8.86 -3.97 -4.45
C HIS A 8 -8.38 -3.33 -3.14
N LYS A 9 -9.10 -3.62 -2.06
CA LYS A 9 -8.76 -3.22 -0.69
C LYS A 9 -8.86 -4.46 0.19
N ASN A 10 -7.83 -4.70 0.99
CA ASN A 10 -7.81 -5.78 1.96
C ASN A 10 -7.59 -5.21 3.35
N ASP A 11 -8.51 -5.50 4.27
CA ASP A 11 -8.35 -5.17 5.68
C ASP A 11 -7.55 -6.25 6.39
N VAL A 12 -6.57 -5.85 7.18
CA VAL A 12 -5.93 -6.77 8.12
C VAL A 12 -6.91 -7.02 9.27
N LEU A 13 -7.45 -8.23 9.33
CA LEU A 13 -8.42 -8.63 10.34
C LEU A 13 -7.69 -9.17 11.58
N PRO A 14 -7.77 -8.51 12.75
CA PRO A 14 -7.07 -8.94 13.96
C PRO A 14 -7.34 -10.40 14.36
N PRO A 15 -8.59 -10.92 14.26
CA PRO A 15 -8.89 -12.31 14.61
C PRO A 15 -8.19 -13.36 13.72
N GLU A 16 -7.67 -12.97 12.55
CA GLU A 16 -7.03 -13.88 11.59
C GLU A 16 -5.50 -13.86 11.70
N LEU A 17 -4.94 -13.01 12.56
CA LEU A 17 -3.50 -12.93 12.80
C LEU A 17 -3.05 -13.95 13.86
N ALA A 18 -1.80 -14.40 13.75
CA ALA A 18 -1.15 -15.10 14.83
C ALA A 18 -1.10 -14.20 16.09
N SER A 19 -1.31 -14.79 17.26
CA SER A 19 -1.53 -14.06 18.52
C SER A 19 -0.37 -13.16 18.96
N ASP A 20 0.82 -13.43 18.47
CA ASP A 20 2.04 -12.66 18.74
C ASP A 20 2.17 -11.40 17.85
N ILE A 21 1.43 -11.32 16.74
CA ILE A 21 1.51 -10.21 15.79
C ILE A 21 0.89 -8.91 16.36
N PRO A 22 -0.35 -8.90 16.90
CA PRO A 22 -0.93 -7.68 17.45
C PRO A 22 -0.07 -6.95 18.50
N PRO A 23 0.44 -7.61 19.57
CA PRO A 23 1.21 -6.90 20.59
C PRO A 23 2.55 -6.36 20.06
N ALA A 24 3.14 -7.00 19.03
CA ALA A 24 4.42 -6.60 18.47
C ALA A 24 4.30 -5.48 17.43
N PHE A 25 3.26 -5.52 16.58
CA PHE A 25 3.16 -4.66 15.40
C PHE A 25 1.94 -3.73 15.37
N TYR A 26 0.91 -4.01 16.16
CA TYR A 26 -0.31 -3.21 16.29
C TYR A 26 -0.69 -2.98 17.75
N PRO A 27 0.23 -2.51 18.62
CA PRO A 27 -0.04 -2.37 20.05
C PRO A 27 -1.17 -1.38 20.37
N GLN A 28 -1.52 -0.52 19.41
CA GLN A 28 -2.60 0.47 19.53
C GLN A 28 -3.89 0.05 18.79
N GLY A 29 -3.91 -1.13 18.17
CA GLY A 29 -5.06 -1.61 17.39
C GLY A 29 -5.29 -0.87 16.07
N ASP A 30 -4.26 -0.21 15.53
CA ASP A 30 -4.25 0.57 14.30
C ASP A 30 -3.87 -0.28 13.07
N TYR A 31 -4.69 -1.27 12.76
CA TYR A 31 -4.43 -2.22 11.69
C TYR A 31 -4.43 -1.58 10.30
N HIS A 32 -3.54 -2.05 9.43
CA HIS A 32 -3.44 -1.58 8.07
C HIS A 32 -4.66 -1.98 7.23
N ARG A 33 -4.97 -1.12 6.26
CA ARG A 33 -5.70 -1.49 5.03
C ARG A 33 -4.72 -1.45 3.87
N ILE A 34 -4.60 -2.57 3.18
CA ILE A 34 -3.73 -2.71 2.01
C ILE A 34 -4.55 -2.38 0.76
N PHE A 35 -4.00 -1.52 -0.10
CA PHE A 35 -4.63 -1.13 -1.36
C PHE A 35 -3.83 -1.69 -2.52
N TYR A 36 -4.50 -2.42 -3.40
CA TYR A 36 -3.95 -2.89 -4.65
C TYR A 36 -4.47 -1.98 -5.76
N GLY A 37 -3.54 -1.49 -6.59
CA GLY A 37 -3.84 -0.50 -7.60
C GLY A 37 -3.34 -0.91 -8.98
N GLU A 38 -4.08 -0.49 -10.00
CA GLU A 38 -3.65 -0.52 -11.39
C GLU A 38 -2.99 0.82 -11.72
N ILE A 39 -1.78 0.77 -12.30
CA ILE A 39 -1.09 1.98 -12.77
C ILE A 39 -1.78 2.47 -14.05
N MET A 40 -2.40 3.63 -13.97
CA MET A 40 -3.09 4.26 -15.10
C MET A 40 -2.13 5.13 -15.93
N ARG A 41 -1.16 5.76 -15.27
CA ARG A 41 -0.21 6.67 -15.92
C ARG A 41 1.12 6.72 -15.16
N VAL A 42 2.21 6.83 -15.93
CA VAL A 42 3.55 7.15 -15.43
C VAL A 42 3.97 8.50 -16.00
N CYS A 43 4.23 9.46 -15.12
CA CYS A 43 4.65 10.82 -15.49
C CYS A 43 6.09 11.07 -15.00
N ALA A 44 6.97 11.50 -15.89
CA ALA A 44 8.26 12.06 -15.51
C ALA A 44 8.15 13.59 -15.36
N SER A 45 8.94 14.18 -14.46
CA SER A 45 9.09 15.63 -14.46
C SER A 45 9.91 16.06 -15.68
N ARG A 46 9.61 17.25 -16.21
CA ARG A 46 10.19 17.78 -17.45
C ARG A 46 11.72 17.90 -17.43
N ALA A 47 12.34 17.92 -16.25
CA ALA A 47 13.78 18.05 -16.06
C ALA A 47 14.56 16.73 -16.12
N ILE A 48 13.88 15.58 -16.17
CA ILE A 48 14.52 14.26 -16.17
C ILE A 48 14.88 13.90 -17.61
N ARG A 49 16.18 13.85 -17.93
CA ARG A 49 16.68 13.31 -19.21
C ARG A 49 16.64 11.79 -19.15
N LYS A 50 16.23 11.15 -20.24
CA LYS A 50 16.39 9.70 -20.39
C LYS A 50 17.89 9.40 -20.45
N HIS A 51 18.36 8.51 -19.59
CA HIS A 51 19.68 7.94 -19.75
C HIS A 51 19.54 6.83 -20.80
N GLU A 52 20.04 7.09 -22.00
CA GLU A 52 20.29 6.07 -23.02
C GLU A 52 21.64 5.39 -22.75
#